data_AF-A0A967S274-F1
#
_entry.id   AF-A0A967S274-F1
#
_cell.length_a   1.000
_cell.length_b   1.000
_cell.length_c   1.000
_cell.angle_alpha   90.00
_cell.angle_beta   90.00
_cell.angle_gamma   90.00
#
_symmetry.space_group_name_H-M   'P 1'
#
loop_
_entity.id
_entity.type
_entity.pdbx_description
1 polymer ?
#
loop_
_entity_poly.entity_id
_entity_poly.type
_entity_poly.pdbx_seq_one_letter_code
_entity_poly.pdbx_strand_id
1 'polypeptide(L)' 'ADVVVTMGCGDACPVFPGTRYEDWELDDPAGLAVEDVRPIRDEIERRV' A
#
# COMPACT_ATOMS: atom_id res chain seq x y z
N ALA A 1 -9.98 -13.22 0.57
CA ALA A 1 -8.77 -12.41 0.80
C ALA A 1 -8.31 -12.72 2.22
N ASP A 2 -7.06 -13.15 2.37
CA ASP A 2 -6.50 -13.56 3.66
C ASP A 2 -5.94 -12.37 4.45
N VAL A 3 -5.58 -11.29 3.75
CA VAL A 3 -5.03 -10.05 4.29
C VAL A 3 -5.60 -8.83 3.57
N VAL A 4 -5.77 -7.73 4.30
CA VAL A 4 -6.01 -6.39 3.76
C VAL A 4 -4.74 -5.58 3.97
N VAL A 5 -4.16 -5.07 2.89
CA VAL A 5 -2.97 -4.21 2.93
C VAL A 5 -3.37 -2.76 2.68
N THR A 6 -3.00 -1.85 3.58
CA THR A 6 -3.15 -0.41 3.41
C THR A 6 -1.82 0.21 3.02
N MET A 7 -1.83 1.07 1.99
CA MET A 7 -0.65 1.74 1.42
C MET A 7 -0.90 3.24 1.34
N GLY A 8 -1.33 3.85 2.44
CA GLY A 8 -1.62 5.29 2.48
C GLY A 8 -2.95 5.69 1.84
N CYS A 9 -4.00 5.69 2.66
CA CYS A 9 -5.09 6.64 2.57
C CYS A 9 -5.82 6.56 3.92
N GLY A 10 -5.94 7.69 4.63
CA GLY A 10 -6.62 7.79 5.92
C GLY A 10 -8.14 7.60 5.85
N ASP A 11 -8.65 7.01 4.77
CA ASP A 11 -10.06 6.67 4.62
C ASP A 11 -10.36 5.35 5.34
N ALA A 12 -11.46 5.35 6.09
CA ALA A 12 -11.89 4.18 6.84
C ALA A 12 -12.27 3.04 5.88
N CYS A 13 -11.33 2.12 5.66
CA CYS A 13 -11.61 0.87 4.98
C CYS A 13 -12.66 0.06 5.79
N PRO A 14 -13.60 -0.65 5.13
CA PRO A 14 -14.51 -1.54 5.82
C PRO A 14 -13.75 -2.55 6.69
N VAL A 15 -14.18 -2.71 7.94
CA VAL A 15 -13.59 -3.68 8.85
C VAL A 15 -14.21 -5.05 8.61
N PHE A 16 -13.38 -6.02 8.23
CA PHE A 16 -13.74 -7.40 7.98
C PHE A 16 -13.31 -8.27 9.18
N PRO A 17 -14.27 -8.83 9.95
CA PRO A 17 -13.95 -9.65 11.11
C PRO A 17 -13.08 -10.86 10.74
N GLY A 18 -12.02 -11.11 11.51
CA GLY A 18 -11.12 -12.24 11.30
C GLY A 18 -10.12 -12.07 10.14
N THR A 19 -10.11 -10.93 9.45
CA THR A 19 -9.13 -10.63 8.40
C THR A 19 -7.89 -9.97 9.01
N ARG A 20 -6.70 -10.37 8.56
CA ARG A 20 -5.43 -9.72 8.97
C ARG A 20 -5.29 -8.39 8.23
N TYR A 21 -4.87 -7.35 8.94
CA TYR A 21 -4.60 -6.04 8.37
C TYR A 21 -3.11 -5.76 8.45
N GLU A 22 -2.52 -5.28 7.35
CA GLU A 22 -1.14 -4.84 7.27
C GLU A 22 -1.09 -3.41 6.76
N ASP A 23 -0.25 -2.60 7.40
CA ASP A 23 0.04 -1.25 6.95
C ASP A 23 1.44 -1.22 6.37
N TRP A 24 1.55 -0.83 5.11
CA TRP A 24 2.81 -0.72 4.40
C TRP A 24 3.15 0.76 4.27
N GLU A 25 4.14 1.20 5.05
CA GLU A 25 4.75 2.51 4.85
C GLU A 25 5.45 2.55 3.49
N LEU A 26 4.92 3.37 2.59
CA LEU A 26 5.41 3.65 1.24
C LEU A 26 5.26 5.16 1.00
N ASP A 27 6.19 5.74 0.25
CA ASP A 27 6.11 7.15 -0.15
C ASP A 27 4.91 7.37 -1.10
N ASP A 28 4.25 8.53 -0.99
CA ASP A 28 3.14 8.90 -1.87
C ASP A 28 3.66 9.21 -3.29
N PRO A 29 3.25 8.46 -4.32
CA PRO A 29 3.67 8.72 -5.69
C PRO A 29 3.04 9.97 -6.32
N ALA A 30 2.06 10.60 -5.67
CA ALA A 30 1.33 11.73 -6.22
C ALA A 30 2.25 12.92 -6.54
N GLY A 31 2.24 13.35 -7.81
CA GLY A 31 3.03 14.48 -8.29
C GLY A 31 4.50 14.17 -8.58
N LEU A 32 4.95 12.91 -8.41
CA LEU A 32 6.29 12.47 -8.76
C LEU A 32 6.43 12.16 -10.25
N ALA A 33 7.66 12.24 -10.76
CA ALA A 33 7.99 11.77 -12.09
C ALA A 33 8.01 10.22 -12.13
N VAL A 34 7.87 9.63 -13.32
CA VAL A 34 7.79 8.16 -13.47
C VAL A 34 9.04 7.47 -12.92
N GLU A 35 10.19 8.12 -13.03
CA GLU A 35 11.48 7.66 -12.53
C GLU A 35 11.47 7.47 -11.01
N ASP A 36 10.79 8.36 -10.27
CA ASP A 36 10.68 8.33 -8.81
C ASP A 36 9.57 7.40 -8.33
N VAL A 37 8.56 7.14 -9.17
CA VAL A 37 7.50 6.16 -8.88
C VAL A 37 7.99 4.71 -9.00
N ARG A 38 8.96 4.45 -9.89
CA ARG A 38 9.48 3.09 -10.13
C ARG A 38 10.00 2.40 -8.86
N PRO A 39 10.86 3.03 -8.03
CA PRO A 39 11.29 2.45 -6.76
C PRO A 39 10.15 2.06 -5.82
N ILE A 40 9.10 2.90 -5.72
CA ILE A 40 7.93 2.64 -4.86
C ILE A 40 7.19 1.39 -5.35
N ARG A 41 6.97 1.28 -6.67
CA ARG A 41 6.38 0.08 -7.28
C ARG A 41 7.25 -1.16 -7.07
N ASP A 42 8.56 -1.04 -7.23
CA ASP A 42 9.48 -2.17 -7.10
C ASP A 42 9.51 -2.69 -5.65
N GLU A 43 9.31 -1.82 -4.67
CA GLU A 43 9.13 -2.21 -3.27
C GLU A 43 7.81 -2.97 -3.04
N ILE A 44 6.71 -2.57 -3.69
CA ILE A 44 5.45 -3.33 -3.66
C ILE A 44 5.65 -4.71 -4.29
N GLU A 45 6.33 -4.79 -5.44
CA GLU A 45 6.62 -6.05 -6.12
C GLU A 45 7.44 -7.02 -5.26
N ARG A 46 8.35 -6.50 -4.43
CA ARG A 46 9.17 -7.31 -3.51
C ARG A 46 8.37 -7.92 -2.34
N ARG A 47 7.24 -7.32 -1.97
CA ARG A 47 6.44 -7.73 -0.80
C ARG A 47 5.28 -8.67 -1.15
N VAL A 48 4.91 -8.75 -2.43
CA VAL A 48 3.80 -9.59 -2.93
C VAL A 48 4.26 -10.98 -3.35
#